data_AF-A0A2V7RGN5-F1
#
_entry.id   AF-A0A2V7RGN5-F1
#
_cell.length_a   1.000
_cell.length_b   1.000
_cell.length_c   1.000
_cell.angle_alpha   90.00
_cell.angle_beta   90.00
_cell.angle_gamma   90.00
#
_symmetry.space_group_name_H-M   'P 1'
#
loop_
_entity.id
_entity.type
_entity.pdbx_description
1 polymer ?
#
loop_
_entity_poly.entity_id
_entity_poly.type
_entity_poly.pdbx_seq_one_letter_code
_entity_poly.pdbx_strand_id
1 'polypeptide(L)'
;MDDTVVIVTTVLALPELAGIVRGADTDRLDLAPQAAGLLAISLGLSRLFPDDRELLVRGFVIYDALYAWLLHAKGERHSWNPQRVPAQA
;
A
#
# COMPACT_ATOMS: atom_id res chain seq x y z
N MET A 1 -22.18 -7.58 7.98
CA MET A 1 -21.78 -6.90 6.73
C MET A 1 -21.85 -7.95 5.64
N ASP A 2 -22.53 -7.65 4.55
CA ASP A 2 -22.81 -8.60 3.47
C ASP A 2 -21.51 -8.97 2.74
N ASP A 3 -21.19 -10.26 2.66
CA ASP A 3 -20.00 -10.79 1.98
C ASP A 3 -19.92 -10.32 0.52
N THR A 4 -21.08 -10.01 -0.08
CA THR A 4 -21.19 -9.45 -1.44
C THR A 4 -20.49 -8.10 -1.56
N VAL A 5 -20.58 -7.24 -0.52
CA VAL A 5 -19.94 -5.92 -0.53
C VAL A 5 -18.42 -6.05 -0.38
N VAL A 6 -17.95 -6.99 0.43
CA VAL A 6 -16.50 -7.26 0.63
C VAL A 6 -15.86 -7.83 -0.64
N ILE A 7 -16.54 -8.76 -1.31
CA ILE A 7 -16.04 -9.35 -2.57
C ILE A 7 -16.00 -8.29 -3.68
N VAL A 8 -17.08 -7.53 -3.89
CA VAL A 8 -17.14 -6.52 -4.97
C VAL A 8 -16.13 -5.39 -4.75
N THR A 9 -15.99 -4.88 -3.52
CA THR A 9 -14.98 -3.86 -3.21
C THR A 9 -13.56 -4.41 -3.41
N THR A 10 -13.33 -5.68 -3.05
CA THR A 10 -12.06 -6.37 -3.27
C THR A 10 -11.67 -6.38 -4.75
N VAL A 11 -12.52 -6.89 -5.65
CA VAL A 11 -12.20 -6.94 -7.09
C VAL A 11 -12.03 -5.55 -7.73
N LEU A 12 -12.65 -4.50 -7.18
CA LEU A 12 -12.52 -3.14 -7.71
C LEU A 12 -11.19 -2.46 -7.35
N ALA A 13 -10.52 -2.85 -6.26
CA ALA A 13 -9.21 -2.31 -5.88
C ALA A 13 -8.03 -2.99 -6.62
N LEU A 14 -8.21 -4.22 -7.10
CA LEU A 14 -7.18 -4.99 -7.81
C LEU A 14 -6.57 -4.26 -9.03
N PRO A 15 -7.35 -3.62 -9.92
CA PRO A 15 -6.80 -2.92 -11.08
C PRO A 15 -5.86 -1.77 -10.69
N GLU A 16 -6.18 -1.04 -9.63
CA GLU A 16 -5.38 0.09 -9.17
C GLU A 16 -4.10 -0.39 -8.48
N LEU A 17 -4.19 -1.39 -7.60
CA LEU A 17 -3.01 -2.04 -7.02
C LEU A 17 -2.08 -2.57 -8.12
N ALA A 18 -2.62 -3.24 -9.12
CA ALA A 18 -1.86 -3.75 -10.25
C ALA A 18 -1.21 -2.63 -11.08
N GLY A 19 -1.81 -1.44 -11.14
CA GLY A 19 -1.21 -0.26 -11.75
C GLY A 19 0.02 0.22 -10.98
N ILE A 20 -0.07 0.28 -9.65
CA ILE A 20 1.05 0.66 -8.77
C ILE A 20 2.21 -0.34 -8.92
N VAL A 21 1.91 -1.64 -8.84
CA VAL A 21 2.93 -2.70 -8.96
C VAL A 21 3.58 -2.68 -10.35
N ARG A 22 2.80 -2.59 -11.44
CA ARG A 22 3.35 -2.46 -12.80
C ARG A 22 4.26 -1.24 -12.94
N GLY A 23 3.86 -0.10 -12.38
CA GLY A 23 4.68 1.12 -12.41
C GLY A 23 6.05 0.91 -11.77
N ALA A 24 6.09 0.26 -10.61
CA ALA A 24 7.33 -0.04 -9.91
C ALA A 24 8.19 -1.08 -10.66
N ASP A 25 7.59 -2.20 -11.09
CA ASP A 25 8.32 -3.34 -11.69
C ASP A 25 8.85 -3.04 -13.10
N THR A 26 8.26 -2.08 -13.80
CA THR A 26 8.64 -1.72 -15.18
C THR A 26 9.37 -0.38 -15.29
N ASP A 27 9.75 0.23 -14.17
CA ASP A 27 10.35 1.57 -14.08
C ASP A 27 9.51 2.66 -14.78
N ARG A 28 8.19 2.43 -14.87
CA ARG A 28 7.21 3.39 -15.39
C ARG A 28 6.53 4.10 -14.23
N LEU A 29 7.32 4.89 -13.52
CA LEU A 29 6.93 5.52 -12.25
C LEU A 29 5.78 6.53 -12.41
N ASP A 30 5.48 6.94 -13.65
CA ASP A 30 4.35 7.79 -14.03
C ASP A 30 2.99 7.07 -14.01
N LEU A 31 2.96 5.73 -14.02
CA LEU A 31 1.71 4.96 -14.05
C LEU A 31 0.86 5.13 -12.78
N ALA A 32 1.50 5.38 -11.64
CA ALA A 32 0.83 5.70 -10.39
C ALA A 32 1.76 6.53 -9.49
N PRO A 33 1.28 7.58 -8.80
CA PRO A 33 2.11 8.38 -7.88
C PRO A 33 2.83 7.54 -6.80
N GLN A 34 2.27 6.39 -6.43
CA GLN A 34 2.78 5.48 -5.41
C GLN A 34 3.90 4.56 -5.94
N ALA A 35 4.07 4.44 -7.27
CA ALA A 35 5.01 3.49 -7.88
C ALA A 35 6.47 3.75 -7.48
N ALA A 36 6.91 5.02 -7.50
CA ALA A 36 8.27 5.39 -7.09
C ALA A 36 8.55 5.03 -5.61
N GLY A 37 7.57 5.22 -4.74
CA GLY A 37 7.68 4.85 -3.32
C GLY A 37 7.76 3.34 -3.13
N LEU A 38 6.93 2.58 -3.85
CA LEU A 38 6.98 1.12 -3.84
C LEU A 38 8.34 0.60 -4.32
N LEU A 39 8.87 1.13 -5.43
CA LEU A 39 10.20 0.77 -5.94
C LEU A 39 11.30 1.03 -4.88
N ALA A 40 11.27 2.21 -4.24
CA ALA A 40 12.24 2.54 -3.19
C ALA A 40 12.18 1.57 -2.00
N ILE A 41 10.98 1.19 -1.56
CA ILE A 41 10.79 0.22 -0.47
C ILE A 41 11.31 -1.16 -0.90
N SER A 42 10.97 -1.63 -2.10
CA SER A 42 11.40 -2.94 -2.62
C SER A 42 12.92 -3.06 -2.73
N LEU A 43 13.59 -2.02 -3.23
CA LEU A 43 15.06 -1.97 -3.29
C LEU A 43 15.67 -1.91 -1.89
N GLY A 44 15.05 -1.21 -0.94
CA GLY A 44 15.49 -1.20 0.45
C GLY A 44 15.38 -2.58 1.10
N LEU A 45 14.22 -3.25 0.94
CA LEU A 45 13.98 -4.58 1.47
C LEU A 45 14.97 -5.61 0.92
N SER A 46 15.29 -5.58 -0.38
CA SER A 46 16.26 -6.52 -0.97
C SER A 46 17.69 -6.34 -0.43
N ARG A 47 18.04 -5.14 0.06
CA ARG A 47 19.32 -4.90 0.74
C ARG A 47 19.31 -5.37 2.19
N LEU A 48 18.16 -5.33 2.86
CA LEU A 48 18.02 -5.77 4.24
C LEU A 48 17.87 -7.28 4.37
N PHE A 49 17.24 -7.94 3.39
CA PHE A 49 16.90 -9.37 3.43
C PHE A 49 17.43 -10.08 2.18
N PRO A 50 18.66 -10.64 2.25
CA PRO A 50 19.25 -11.39 1.14
C PRO A 50 18.60 -12.76 0.90
N ASP A 51 17.86 -13.30 1.89
CA ASP A 51 17.05 -14.50 1.73
C ASP A 51 15.72 -14.13 1.08
N ASP A 52 15.50 -14.63 -0.14
CA ASP A 52 14.30 -14.35 -0.93
C ASP A 52 13.00 -14.74 -0.22
N ARG A 53 13.03 -15.79 0.61
CA ARG A 53 11.83 -16.20 1.36
C ARG A 53 11.50 -15.18 2.44
N GLU A 54 12.50 -14.68 3.15
CA GLU A 54 12.34 -13.60 4.12
C GLU A 54 11.87 -12.30 3.47
N LEU A 55 12.44 -11.98 2.32
CA LEU A 55 12.09 -10.82 1.52
C LEU A 55 10.62 -10.88 1.08
N LEU A 56 10.19 -12.02 0.53
CA LEU A 56 8.82 -12.22 0.08
C LEU A 56 7.79 -12.05 1.19
N VAL A 57 8.03 -12.65 2.37
CA VAL A 57 7.11 -12.52 3.51
C VAL A 57 6.93 -11.06 3.92
N ARG A 58 7.99 -10.25 3.85
CA ARG A 58 7.93 -8.82 4.17
C ARG A 58 7.29 -8.00 3.07
N GLY A 59 7.58 -8.35 1.81
CA GLY A 59 6.96 -7.73 0.64
C GLY A 59 5.43 -7.88 0.65
N PHE A 60 4.92 -9.04 1.05
CA PHE A 60 3.47 -9.26 1.16
C PHE A 60 2.79 -8.29 2.12
N VAL A 61 3.41 -7.96 3.25
CA VAL A 61 2.86 -6.95 4.18
C VAL A 61 2.68 -5.59 3.50
N ILE A 62 3.59 -5.21 2.60
CA ILE A 62 3.49 -3.95 1.85
C ILE A 62 2.33 -4.00 0.86
N TYR A 63 2.16 -5.12 0.14
CA TYR A 63 1.02 -5.30 -0.76
C TYR A 63 -0.31 -5.32 -0.02
N ASP A 64 -0.38 -6.00 1.12
CA ASP A 64 -1.57 -6.04 1.98
C ASP A 64 -1.90 -4.63 2.52
N ALA A 65 -0.89 -3.85 2.91
CA ALA A 65 -1.09 -2.48 3.38
C ALA A 65 -1.56 -1.54 2.26
N LEU A 66 -0.98 -1.64 1.06
CA LEU A 66 -1.44 -0.88 -0.11
C LEU A 66 -2.87 -1.24 -0.50
N TYR A 67 -3.19 -2.53 -0.45
CA TYR A 67 -4.51 -3.04 -0.73
C TYR A 67 -5.56 -2.54 0.30
N ALA A 68 -5.25 -2.64 1.59
CA ALA A 68 -6.09 -2.10 2.66
C ALA A 68 -6.26 -0.57 2.54
N TRP A 69 -5.19 0.14 2.15
CA TRP A 69 -5.26 1.58 1.90
C TRP A 69 -6.21 1.92 0.75
N LEU A 70 -6.14 1.19 -0.38
CA LEU A 70 -7.06 1.38 -1.51
C LEU A 70 -8.52 1.18 -1.13
N LEU A 71 -8.82 0.18 -0.28
CA LEU A 71 -10.18 -0.14 0.15
C LEU A 71 -10.73 0.84 1.20
N HIS A 72 -9.90 1.28 2.14
CA HIS A 72 -10.39 1.88 3.38
C HIS A 72 -9.85 3.28 3.67
N ALA A 73 -8.63 3.60 3.21
CA ALA A 73 -7.91 4.77 3.69
C ALA A 73 -7.45 5.73 2.57
N LYS A 74 -7.90 5.55 1.33
CA LYS A 74 -7.48 6.39 0.19
C LYS A 74 -7.79 7.88 0.38
N GLY A 75 -8.89 8.19 1.08
CA GLY A 75 -9.30 9.55 1.43
C GLY A 75 -8.72 10.08 2.73
N GLU A 76 -8.04 9.23 3.52
CA GLU A 76 -7.47 9.65 4.79
C GLU A 76 -6.28 10.58 4.55
N ARG A 77 -6.30 11.71 5.25
CA ARG A 77 -5.17 12.63 5.30
C ARG A 77 -4.57 12.52 6.69
N HIS A 78 -3.24 12.51 6.77
CA HIS A 78 -2.53 12.68 8.04
C HIS A 78 -2.89 14.05 8.63
N SER A 79 -3.95 14.07 9.44
CA SER A 79 -4.50 15.26 10.10
C SER A 79 -3.98 15.42 11.53
N TRP A 80 -2.93 14.68 11.87
CA TRP A 80 -2.26 14.78 13.15
C TRP A 80 -1.77 16.22 13.36
N ASN A 81 -2.31 16.86 14.39
CA ASN A 81 -1.89 18.19 14.83
C ASN A 81 -1.20 18.03 16.20
N PRO A 82 0.11 18.24 16.31
CA PRO A 82 0.84 18.13 17.58
C PRO A 82 0.36 19.11 18.65
N GLN A 83 -0.39 20.15 18.26
CA GLN A 83 -0.95 21.17 19.16
C GLN A 83 -2.40 20.90 19.58
N ARG A 84 -3.08 19.87 19.04
CA ARG A 84 -4.41 19.49 19.55
C ARG A 84 -4.25 18.84 20.93
N VAL A 85 -4.63 19.58 21.97
CA VAL A 85 -4.84 19.01 23.31
C VAL A 85 -6.04 18.05 23.23
N PRO A 86 -5.90 16.76 23.59
CA PRO A 86 -7.04 15.85 23.59
C PRO A 86 -8.10 16.36 24.57
N ALA A 87 -9.35 16.41 24.12
CA ALA A 87 -10.47 16.83 24.96
C ALA A 87 -10.55 15.92 26.20
N GLN A 88 -10.51 16.52 27.39
CA GLN A 88 -10.64 15.80 28.65
C GLN A 88 -12.05 15.17 28.71
N ALA A 89 -12.09 13.86 28.97
CA ALA A 89 -13.29 13.09 29.24
C ALA A 89 -13.77 13.29 30.67
#